data_AF-A0A929E4T0-F1
#
_entry.id   AF-A0A929E4T0-F1
#
_cell.length_a   1.000
_cell.length_b   1.000
_cell.length_c   1.000
_cell.angle_alpha   90.00
_cell.angle_beta   90.00
_cell.angle_gamma   90.00
#
_symmetry.space_group_name_H-M   'P 1'
#
loop_
_entity.id
_entity.type
_entity.pdbx_description
1 polymer ?
#
loop_
_entity_poly.entity_id
_entity_poly.type
_entity_poly.pdbx_seq_one_letter_code
_entity_poly.pdbx_strand_id
1 'polypeptide(L)' 'YAREDKLRSLGVITKLVVSTKKGKLNIFEAIFSYSGRIYFRKKDNNKMEIVAIGTKNTQEQDIAFMEGIS' A
#
# COMPACT_ATOMS: atom_id res chain seq x y z
N TYR A 1 -6.47 -6.25 -12.62
CA TYR A 1 -7.81 -6.56 -13.18
C TYR A 1 -8.64 -7.43 -12.25
N ALA A 2 -8.84 -8.75 -12.43
CA ALA A 2 -9.85 -9.50 -11.65
C ALA A 2 -9.76 -9.44 -10.10
N ARG A 3 -8.56 -9.24 -9.53
CA ARG A 3 -8.37 -9.10 -8.07
C ARG A 3 -8.72 -7.70 -7.57
N GLU A 4 -8.45 -6.66 -8.33
CA GLU A 4 -8.76 -5.27 -7.95
C GLU A 4 -10.27 -5.01 -8.01
N ASP A 5 -10.96 -5.54 -9.01
CA ASP A 5 -12.42 -5.43 -9.15
C ASP A 5 -13.14 -6.12 -7.98
N LYS A 6 -12.66 -7.29 -7.55
CA LYS A 6 -13.21 -8.02 -6.39
C LYS A 6 -12.97 -7.28 -5.05
N LEU A 7 -11.86 -6.56 -4.92
CA LEU A 7 -11.58 -5.78 -3.71
C LEU A 7 -12.42 -4.50 -3.66
N ARG A 8 -12.61 -3.85 -4.82
CA ARG A 8 -13.52 -2.71 -4.97
C ARG A 8 -14.97 -3.07 -4.67
N SER A 9 -15.45 -4.24 -5.11
CA SER A 9 -16.83 -4.68 -4.84
C SER A 9 -17.09 -5.06 -3.37
N LEU A 10 -16.03 -5.34 -2.60
CA LEU A 10 -16.08 -5.55 -1.14
C LEU A 10 -15.93 -4.26 -0.33
N GLY A 11 -15.88 -3.09 -1.00
CA GLY A 11 -15.69 -1.79 -0.35
C GLY A 11 -14.26 -1.53 0.14
N VAL A 12 -13.30 -2.38 -0.23
CA VAL A 12 -11.89 -2.24 0.15
C VAL A 12 -11.13 -1.60 -1.00
N ILE A 13 -10.88 -0.29 -0.90
CA ILE A 13 -10.08 0.44 -1.89
C ILE A 13 -8.60 0.23 -1.54
N THR A 14 -7.94 -0.66 -2.27
CA THR A 14 -6.48 -0.78 -2.27
C THR A 14 -5.88 -0.15 -3.53
N LYS A 15 -4.90 0.73 -3.37
CA LYS A 15 -4.16 1.36 -4.47
C LYS A 15 -2.70 0.89 -4.45
N LEU A 16 -2.14 0.52 -5.60
CA LEU A 16 -0.69 0.35 -5.72
C LEU A 16 -0.05 1.74 -5.70
N VAL A 17 0.84 1.97 -4.73
CA VAL A 17 1.45 3.30 -4.52
C VAL A 17 2.90 3.34 -4.93
N VAL A 18 3.67 2.28 -4.64
CA VAL A 18 5.08 2.16 -5.06
C VAL A 18 5.27 0.84 -5.81
N SER A 19 5.92 0.93 -6.97
CA SER A 19 6.28 -0.19 -7.84
C SER A 19 7.67 0.07 -8.41
N THR A 20 8.61 -0.86 -8.22
CA THR A 20 9.94 -0.75 -8.82
C THR A 20 10.16 -1.76 -9.95
N LYS A 21 10.88 -1.33 -11.01
CA LYS A 21 11.15 -2.12 -12.23
C LYS A 21 11.85 -3.47 -11.96
N LYS A 22 12.49 -3.63 -10.79
CA LYS A 22 13.13 -4.89 -10.37
C LYS A 22 12.21 -5.82 -9.58
N GLY A 23 10.91 -5.52 -9.49
CA GLY A 23 9.87 -6.44 -9.01
C GLY A 23 9.91 -6.81 -7.52
N LYS A 24 10.83 -6.24 -6.73
CA LYS A 24 11.03 -6.60 -5.32
C LYS A 24 10.23 -5.75 -4.33
N LEU A 25 9.68 -4.61 -4.75
CA LEU A 25 8.95 -3.72 -3.86
C LEU A 25 7.62 -3.27 -4.48
N ASN A 26 6.56 -4.03 -4.18
CA ASN A 26 5.18 -3.59 -4.43
C ASN A 26 4.54 -3.22 -3.08
N ILE A 27 4.37 -1.92 -2.85
CA ILE A 27 3.68 -1.40 -1.66
C ILE A 27 2.28 -0.94 -2.05
N PHE A 28 1.30 -1.45 -1.32
CA PHE A 28 -0.11 -1.13 -1.46
C PHE A 28 -0.54 -0.19 -0.34
N GLU A 29 -1.44 0.73 -0.68
CA GLU A 29 -2.13 1.61 0.26
C GLU A 29 -3.55 1.11 0.43
N ALA A 30 -3.97 0.94 1.69
CA ALA A 30 -5.38 0.83 2.07
C ALA A 30 -5.80 2.08 2.83
N ILE A 31 -6.97 2.60 2.47
CA ILE A 31 -7.64 3.65 3.24
C ILE A 31 -8.38 2.99 4.39
N PHE A 32 -8.23 3.54 5.60
CA PHE A 32 -8.99 3.11 6.77
C PHE A 32 -9.50 4.32 7.54
N SER A 33 -10.59 4.15 8.31
CA SER A 33 -11.24 5.25 9.03
C SER A 33 -11.54 6.44 8.09
N TYR A 34 -11.52 7.67 8.62
CA TYR A 34 -11.83 8.89 7.88
C TYR A 34 -10.65 9.38 7.01
N SER A 35 -9.44 9.34 7.57
CA SER A 35 -8.24 9.88 6.92
C SER A 35 -7.03 8.96 7.04
N GLY A 36 -7.17 7.76 7.61
CA GLY A 36 -6.06 6.83 7.80
C GLY A 36 -5.56 6.23 6.50
N ARG A 37 -4.25 5.95 6.46
CA ARG A 37 -3.55 5.23 5.39
C ARG A 37 -2.70 4.12 5.99
N ILE A 38 -2.86 2.89 5.52
CA ILE A 38 -1.97 1.78 5.86
C ILE A 38 -1.21 1.39 4.59
N TYR A 39 0.11 1.40 4.69
CA TYR A 39 1.00 0.97 3.63
C TYR A 39 1.54 -0.42 3.95
N PHE A 40 1.34 -1.37 3.04
CA PHE A 40 1.73 -2.75 3.29
C PHE A 40 2.27 -3.44 2.04
N ARG A 41 3.12 -4.43 2.25
CA ARG A 41 3.64 -5.29 1.18
C ARG A 41 3.53 -6.76 1.56
N LYS A 42 3.44 -7.62 0.54
CA LYS A 42 3.55 -9.06 0.73
C LYS A 42 5.04 -9.41 0.88
N LYS A 43 5.36 -10.19 1.92
CA LYS A 43 6.66 -10.81 2.15
C LYS A 43 6.58 -12.30 1.79
N ASP A 44 7.72 -12.96 1.73
CA ASP A 44 7.77 -14.40 1.54
C ASP A 44 6.98 -15.15 2.64
N ASN A 45 6.58 -16.39 2.35
CA ASN A 45 5.83 -17.26 3.27
C ASN A 45 4.46 -16.71 3.71
N ASN A 46 3.72 -16.05 2.80
CA ASN A 46 2.37 -15.52 3.04
C ASN A 46 2.26 -14.51 4.20
N LYS A 47 3.38 -13.90 4.59
CA LYS A 47 3.38 -12.83 5.58
C LYS A 47 3.07 -11.49 4.93
N MET A 48 2.37 -10.64 5.66
CA MET A 48 2.14 -9.25 5.30
C MET A 48 3.01 -8.39 6.21
N GLU A 49 3.66 -7.39 5.64
CA GLU A 49 4.48 -6.43 6.38
C GLU A 49 3.83 -5.05 6.25
N ILE A 50 3.57 -4.41 7.39
CA ILE A 50 3.16 -3.02 7.44
C ILE A 50 4.42 -2.17 7.33
N VAL A 51 4.50 -1.38 6.28
CA VAL A 51 5.67 -0.54 5.96
C VAL A 51 5.56 0.80 6.68
N ALA A 52 4.37 1.39 6.67
CA ALA A 52 4.07 2.65 7.33
C ALA A 52 2.57 2.75 7.64
N ILE A 53 2.25 3.55 8.65
CA ILE A 53 0.87 3.95 8.97
C ILE A 53 0.88 5.47 9.03
N GLY A 54 0.00 6.08 8.25
CA GLY A 54 -0.08 7.52 8.13
C GLY A 54 -1.51 8.00 8.03
N THR A 55 -1.64 9.24 7.59
CA THR A 55 -2.93 9.86 7.29
C THR A 55 -2.90 10.46 5.88
N LYS A 56 -4.04 10.92 5.40
CA LYS A 56 -4.15 11.67 4.15
C LYS A 56 -3.16 12.84 4.08
N ASN A 57 -2.86 13.48 5.23
CA ASN A 57 -2.01 14.67 5.29
C ASN A 57 -0.51 14.34 5.24
N THR A 58 -0.12 13.10 5.55
CA THR A 58 1.28 12.66 5.53
C THR A 58 1.64 11.86 4.28
N GLN A 59 0.67 11.67 3.37
CA GLN A 59 0.80 10.77 2.23
C GLN A 59 2.05 11.04 1.38
N GLU A 60 2.37 12.30 1.06
CA GLU A 60 3.56 12.62 0.26
C GLU A 60 4.87 12.24 0.97
N GLN A 61 4.96 12.51 2.28
CA GLN A 61 6.12 12.18 3.09
C GLN A 61 6.27 10.66 3.25
N ASP A 62 5.16 9.96 3.47
CA ASP A 62 5.12 8.50 3.58
C ASP A 62 5.58 7.85 2.26
N ILE A 63 5.12 8.38 1.11
CA ILE A 63 5.55 7.91 -0.21
C ILE A 63 7.05 8.13 -0.42
N ALA A 64 7.56 9.33 -0.12
CA ALA A 64 8.98 9.62 -0.24
C ALA A 64 9.85 8.69 0.63
N PHE A 65 9.40 8.39 1.85
CA PHE A 65 10.05 7.41 2.72
C PHE A 65 10.05 6.01 2.09
N MET A 66 8.91 5.57 1.56
CA MET A 66 8.74 4.25 0.92
C MET A 66 9.55 4.09 -0.37
N GLU A 67 9.76 5.16 -1.12
CA GLU A 67 10.65 5.16 -2.29
C GLU A 67 12.12 5.06 -1.86
N GLY A 68 12.51 5.72 -0.77
CA GLY A 68 13.87 5.68 -0.22
C GLY A 68 14.29 4.33 0.38
N ILE A 69 13.33 3.50 0.80
CA ILE A 69 13.60 2.12 1.26
C ILE A 69 13.65 1.08 0.12
N SER A 70 13.36 1.48 -1.13
CA SER A 70 13.37 0.58 -2.29
C SER A 70 14.74 0.37 -2.90
#